data_AF-A0A976PXI1-F1
#
_entry.id   AF-A0A976PXI1-F1
#
_cell.length_a   1.000
_cell.length_b   1.000
_cell.length_c   1.000
_cell.angle_alpha   90.00
_cell.angle_beta   90.00
_cell.angle_gamma   90.00
#
_symmetry.space_group_name_H-M   'P 1'
#
loop_
_entity.id
_entity.type
_entity.pdbx_description
1 polymer ?
#
loop_
_entity_poly.entity_id
_entity_poly.type
_entity_poly.pdbx_seq_one_letter_code
_entity_poly.pdbx_strand_id
1 'polypeptide(L)'
;MAELKNSTKRQLVNTSTLGVGVVLVLVIFVIANYFGWKYHKRLDWTSDKLYTLSEKSTQVLEALDKDVEVVVFMSPADPLFGSVSELLGSYEVASPNLSVRYLDVEKNLAEAQSLVDKYEVASLNVVVFDGGDDRRVVDATDLADYDYSGMQFGQQPEMTGFKGEQEFTSAIIDLVESRKPRVLFTAGHGELDLDDFSPDGISLARELLGKDNFELESWSTVGEQAVPEGTDLLVVAGPTVNFIEPEVALLRTYIEGGGRMLFLIDPTLAPTGGLVATGLEPLLEEYGVRLRDDIVVDPANPLPFFSADTIFVTAYAEHDITRSLSQAQLPVILGLARSVGMGEPMEELKVTELMMTSVEGWGETDLEHGSSRSSCTRRTWEDRCLWRWRSRCSRKKALAPTPDSRMRSRGRKPLKWRPPARRRRPRPETSVWWWWATPISPPTDNSRICPMPPFWRTASTGWWRERP
;
A
#
# COMPACT_ATOMS: atom_id res chain seq x y z
N MET A 1 60.80 -47.17 41.51
CA MET A 1 60.33 -47.25 40.10
C MET A 1 58.94 -46.66 39.87
N ALA A 2 57.92 -46.95 40.70
CA ALA A 2 56.53 -46.53 40.43
C ALA A 2 56.34 -45.03 40.17
N GLU A 3 56.95 -44.15 40.98
CA GLU A 3 56.81 -42.69 40.86
C GLU A 3 57.30 -42.12 39.53
N LEU A 4 58.48 -42.57 39.06
CA LEU A 4 59.06 -42.14 37.77
C LEU A 4 58.11 -42.42 36.59
N LYS A 5 57.36 -43.52 36.66
CA LYS A 5 56.36 -43.91 35.64
C LYS A 5 55.07 -43.07 35.73
N ASN A 6 54.73 -42.55 36.90
CA ASN A 6 53.64 -41.57 37.06
C ASN A 6 54.05 -40.17 36.60
N SER A 7 55.29 -39.75 36.86
CA SER A 7 55.82 -38.45 36.39
C SER A 7 55.78 -38.36 34.86
N THR A 8 56.36 -39.36 34.16
CA THR A 8 56.33 -39.42 32.69
C THR A 8 54.91 -39.51 32.12
N LYS A 9 54.00 -40.28 32.75
CA LYS A 9 52.57 -40.27 32.35
C LYS A 9 51.93 -38.88 32.48
N ARG A 10 52.17 -38.16 33.57
CA ARG A 10 51.64 -36.79 33.77
C ARG A 10 52.20 -35.81 32.74
N GLN A 11 53.51 -35.87 32.47
CA GLN A 11 54.13 -35.03 31.44
C GLN A 11 53.56 -35.32 30.04
N LEU A 12 53.42 -36.60 29.67
CA LEU A 12 52.94 -37.00 28.34
C LEU A 12 51.44 -36.72 28.14
N VAL A 13 50.62 -36.80 29.19
CA VAL A 13 49.25 -36.28 29.17
C VAL A 13 49.26 -34.77 28.98
N ASN A 14 50.00 -34.02 29.80
CA ASN A 14 50.01 -32.56 29.74
C ASN A 14 50.48 -32.02 28.37
N THR A 15 51.51 -32.62 27.76
CA THR A 15 51.95 -32.23 26.40
C THR A 15 50.93 -32.59 25.33
N SER A 16 50.22 -33.73 25.46
CA SER A 16 49.12 -34.06 24.55
C SER A 16 47.94 -33.08 24.64
N THR A 17 47.55 -32.67 25.86
CA THR A 17 46.48 -31.69 26.09
C THR A 17 46.86 -30.30 25.52
N LEU A 18 48.12 -29.88 25.71
CA LEU A 18 48.63 -28.63 25.11
C LEU A 18 48.62 -28.69 23.58
N GLY A 19 49.07 -29.81 22.98
CA GLY A 19 49.05 -30.00 21.53
C GLY A 19 47.64 -29.95 20.94
N VAL A 20 46.67 -30.64 21.57
CA VAL A 20 45.26 -30.58 21.18
C VAL A 20 44.68 -29.16 21.30
N GLY A 21 45.03 -28.43 22.37
CA GLY A 21 44.63 -27.04 22.55
C GLY A 21 45.13 -26.11 21.44
N VAL A 22 46.42 -26.23 21.06
CA VAL A 22 47.00 -25.42 19.95
C VAL A 22 46.34 -25.76 18.61
N VAL A 23 46.08 -27.03 18.32
CA VAL A 23 45.37 -27.44 17.10
C VAL A 23 43.93 -26.91 17.08
N LEU A 24 43.21 -26.95 18.22
CA LEU A 24 41.87 -26.41 18.34
C LEU A 24 41.84 -24.90 18.06
N VAL A 25 42.78 -24.13 18.64
CA VAL A 25 42.91 -22.69 18.40
C VAL A 25 43.22 -22.37 16.94
N LEU A 26 44.09 -23.14 16.28
CA LEU A 26 44.37 -22.99 14.85
C LEU A 26 43.13 -23.29 13.98
N VAL A 27 42.36 -24.33 14.30
CA VAL A 27 41.11 -24.65 13.59
C VAL A 27 40.07 -23.55 13.78
N ILE A 28 39.91 -23.03 15.01
CA ILE A 28 39.01 -21.90 15.29
C ILE A 28 39.47 -20.65 14.53
N PHE A 29 40.77 -20.35 14.49
CA PHE A 29 41.31 -19.21 13.75
C PHE A 29 41.05 -19.33 12.24
N VAL A 30 41.29 -20.50 11.63
CA VAL A 30 41.01 -20.74 10.21
C VAL A 30 39.51 -20.64 9.90
N ILE A 31 38.64 -21.18 10.77
CA ILE A 31 37.19 -21.04 10.63
C ILE A 31 36.77 -19.57 10.73
N ALA A 32 37.25 -18.83 11.73
CA ALA A 32 36.94 -17.41 11.89
C ALA A 32 37.42 -16.56 10.70
N ASN A 33 38.60 -16.86 10.14
CA ASN A 33 39.12 -16.16 8.97
C ASN A 33 38.31 -16.50 7.70
N TYR A 34 37.96 -17.78 7.50
CA TYR A 34 37.10 -18.21 6.38
C TYR A 34 35.69 -17.62 6.45
N PHE A 35 35.06 -17.58 7.63
CA PHE A 35 33.76 -16.95 7.81
C PHE A 35 33.84 -15.42 7.69
N GLY A 36 34.88 -14.77 8.22
CA GLY A 36 35.11 -13.34 8.03
C GLY A 36 35.29 -12.96 6.56
N TRP A 37 36.04 -13.75 5.79
CA TRP A 37 36.20 -13.55 4.36
C TRP A 37 34.91 -13.80 3.58
N LYS A 38 34.18 -14.89 3.86
CA LYS A 38 33.00 -15.30 3.09
C LYS A 38 31.71 -14.55 3.48
N TYR A 39 31.62 -14.03 4.69
CA TYR A 39 30.44 -13.35 5.22
C TYR A 39 30.82 -11.98 5.78
N HIS A 40 31.16 -11.05 4.88
CA HIS A 40 31.39 -9.63 5.17
C HIS A 40 30.09 -8.88 5.58
N LYS A 41 29.33 -9.41 6.54
CA LYS A 41 28.21 -8.68 7.14
C LYS A 41 28.77 -7.63 8.10
N ARG A 42 28.79 -6.37 7.64
CA ARG A 42 28.87 -5.20 8.52
C ARG A 42 27.67 -5.25 9.48
N LEU A 43 27.92 -5.63 10.72
CA LEU A 43 26.98 -5.39 11.80
C LEU A 43 27.14 -3.92 12.21
N ASP A 44 26.10 -3.13 12.01
CA ASP A 44 26.04 -1.76 12.52
C ASP A 44 25.77 -1.81 14.04
N TRP A 45 26.56 -1.05 14.81
CA TRP A 45 26.41 -0.88 16.26
C TRP A 45 26.15 0.59 16.63
N THR A 46 25.92 1.47 15.64
CA THR A 46 25.44 2.84 15.88
C THR A 46 23.98 2.81 16.35
N SER A 47 23.61 3.75 17.23
CA SER A 47 22.24 3.85 17.75
C SER A 47 21.20 4.08 16.65
N ASP A 48 21.61 4.79 15.60
CA ASP A 48 20.73 5.35 14.58
C ASP A 48 20.73 4.53 13.27
N LYS A 49 21.46 3.40 13.24
CA LYS A 49 21.58 2.47 12.10
C LYS A 49 22.04 3.12 10.79
N LEU A 50 22.95 4.09 10.85
CA LEU A 50 23.35 4.92 9.72
C LEU A 50 23.91 4.14 8.51
N TYR A 51 24.26 2.86 8.70
CA TYR A 51 24.85 2.00 7.67
C TYR A 51 23.95 0.82 7.28
N THR A 52 22.65 0.90 7.59
CA THR A 52 21.64 -0.11 7.23
C THR A 52 20.71 0.44 6.15
N LEU A 53 20.93 0.01 4.89
CA LEU A 53 20.05 0.34 3.76
C LEU A 53 18.61 -0.08 4.03
N SER A 54 17.64 0.66 3.48
CA SER A 54 16.23 0.25 3.52
C SER A 54 15.97 -1.06 2.77
N GLU A 55 14.85 -1.71 3.08
CA GLU A 55 14.42 -2.92 2.38
C GLU A 55 14.14 -2.66 0.89
N LYS A 56 13.71 -1.44 0.50
CA LYS A 56 13.51 -1.03 -0.91
C LYS A 56 14.84 -0.98 -1.65
N SER A 57 15.80 -0.22 -1.14
CA SER A 57 17.14 -0.09 -1.75
C SER A 57 17.87 -1.44 -1.81
N THR A 58 17.74 -2.26 -0.77
CA THR A 58 18.30 -3.63 -0.76
C THR A 58 17.69 -4.50 -1.85
N GLN A 59 16.36 -4.47 -2.04
CA GLN A 59 15.69 -5.24 -3.09
C GLN A 59 16.10 -4.79 -4.51
N VAL A 60 16.25 -3.48 -4.75
CA VAL A 60 16.74 -2.93 -6.02
C VAL A 60 18.17 -3.42 -6.31
N LEU A 61 19.06 -3.38 -5.30
CA LEU A 61 20.45 -3.77 -5.43
C LEU A 61 20.64 -5.30 -5.57
N GLU A 62 19.82 -6.11 -4.89
CA GLU A 62 19.80 -7.58 -5.08
C GLU A 62 19.20 -8.00 -6.44
N ALA A 63 18.34 -7.17 -7.04
CA ALA A 63 17.71 -7.42 -8.35
C ALA A 63 18.53 -6.90 -9.56
N LEU A 64 19.61 -6.14 -9.31
CA LEU A 64 20.44 -5.50 -10.34
C LEU A 64 21.09 -6.52 -11.28
N ASP A 65 20.65 -6.59 -12.54
CA ASP A 65 21.11 -7.57 -13.54
C ASP A 65 22.13 -7.02 -14.55
N LYS A 66 22.32 -5.69 -14.59
CA LYS A 66 23.29 -4.96 -15.41
C LYS A 66 24.43 -4.40 -14.56
N ASP A 67 25.61 -4.24 -15.15
CA ASP A 67 26.71 -3.51 -14.54
C ASP A 67 26.41 -1.99 -14.50
N VAL A 68 26.69 -1.32 -13.37
CA VAL A 68 26.53 0.13 -13.17
C VAL A 68 27.82 0.74 -12.61
N GLU A 69 28.36 1.74 -13.30
CA GLU A 69 29.48 2.56 -12.82
C GLU A 69 28.94 3.85 -12.17
N VAL A 70 29.19 4.04 -10.87
CA VAL A 70 28.84 5.25 -10.15
C VAL A 70 30.07 6.17 -10.04
N VAL A 71 30.05 7.29 -10.75
CA VAL A 71 31.17 8.24 -10.78
C VAL A 71 30.86 9.47 -9.94
N VAL A 72 31.65 9.70 -8.89
CA VAL A 72 31.45 10.78 -7.91
C VAL A 72 32.34 11.98 -8.27
N PHE A 73 31.72 13.08 -8.70
CA PHE A 73 32.36 14.34 -9.11
C PHE A 73 32.25 15.41 -8.02
N MET A 74 32.65 15.07 -6.80
CA MET A 74 32.51 15.92 -5.62
C MET A 74 33.85 16.11 -4.91
N SER A 75 34.13 17.33 -4.45
CA SER A 75 35.38 17.60 -3.72
C SER A 75 35.38 16.85 -2.38
N PRO A 76 36.50 16.22 -1.97
CA PRO A 76 36.66 15.67 -0.63
C PRO A 76 36.61 16.70 0.52
N ALA A 77 36.51 17.99 0.20
CA ALA A 77 36.26 19.07 1.15
C ALA A 77 34.76 19.39 1.34
N ASP A 78 33.87 18.77 0.56
CA ASP A 78 32.43 19.00 0.64
C ASP A 78 31.81 18.31 1.88
N PRO A 79 30.92 18.97 2.64
CA PRO A 79 30.24 18.37 3.79
C PRO A 79 29.49 17.06 3.49
N LEU A 80 28.96 16.89 2.29
CA LEU A 80 28.19 15.71 1.89
C LEU A 80 29.07 14.54 1.44
N PHE A 81 30.36 14.77 1.13
CA PHE A 81 31.26 13.74 0.61
C PHE A 81 31.38 12.53 1.53
N GLY A 82 31.42 12.75 2.85
CA GLY A 82 31.43 11.68 3.85
C GLY A 82 30.22 10.76 3.72
N SER A 83 29.02 11.33 3.89
CA SER A 83 27.73 10.61 3.82
C SER A 83 27.55 9.87 2.49
N VAL A 84 27.88 10.52 1.37
CA VAL A 84 27.79 9.92 0.04
C VAL A 84 28.77 8.76 -0.15
N SER A 85 30.03 8.91 0.28
CA SER A 85 31.03 7.84 0.14
C SER A 85 30.72 6.61 1.00
N GLU A 86 30.15 6.81 2.19
CA GLU A 86 29.76 5.73 3.10
C GLU A 86 28.47 5.02 2.63
N LEU A 87 27.53 5.76 2.05
CA LEU A 87 26.33 5.22 1.42
C LEU A 87 26.66 4.41 0.17
N LEU A 88 27.42 4.99 -0.78
CA LEU A 88 27.82 4.28 -2.01
C LEU A 88 28.73 3.08 -1.72
N GLY A 89 29.64 3.18 -0.74
CA GLY A 89 30.41 2.04 -0.23
C GLY A 89 29.56 0.97 0.46
N SER A 90 28.30 1.25 0.80
CA SER A 90 27.32 0.26 1.27
C SER A 90 26.53 -0.34 0.11
N TYR A 91 26.29 0.40 -0.98
CA TYR A 91 25.68 -0.10 -2.23
C TYR A 91 26.61 -1.09 -2.94
N GLU A 92 27.90 -0.76 -3.05
CA GLU A 92 28.95 -1.62 -3.64
C GLU A 92 29.17 -2.94 -2.86
N VAL A 93 28.85 -2.95 -1.55
CA VAL A 93 28.84 -4.16 -0.72
C VAL A 93 27.54 -4.96 -0.86
N ALA A 94 26.43 -4.31 -1.23
CA ALA A 94 25.13 -4.94 -1.41
C ALA A 94 24.96 -5.61 -2.79
N SER A 95 25.49 -5.02 -3.86
CA SER A 95 25.41 -5.59 -5.22
C SER A 95 26.78 -5.72 -5.90
N PRO A 96 27.16 -6.90 -6.40
CA PRO A 96 28.45 -7.11 -7.09
C PRO A 96 28.50 -6.47 -8.49
N ASN A 97 27.35 -6.03 -9.01
CA ASN A 97 27.21 -5.41 -10.33
C ASN A 97 27.25 -3.87 -10.24
N LEU A 98 27.37 -3.29 -9.04
CA LEU A 98 27.58 -1.86 -8.84
C LEU A 98 29.03 -1.60 -8.45
N SER A 99 29.66 -0.61 -9.09
CA SER A 99 31.05 -0.20 -8.81
C SER A 99 31.18 1.30 -8.65
N VAL A 100 32.02 1.78 -7.72
CA VAL A 100 32.09 3.20 -7.37
C VAL A 100 33.48 3.79 -7.69
N ARG A 101 33.51 4.87 -8.49
CA ARG A 101 34.74 5.59 -8.85
C ARG A 101 34.68 7.05 -8.40
N TYR A 102 35.51 7.37 -7.41
CA TYR A 102 35.67 8.74 -6.90
C TYR A 102 36.63 9.53 -7.79
N LEU A 103 36.19 10.70 -8.29
CA LEU A 103 37.01 11.58 -9.11
C LEU A 103 37.28 12.91 -8.42
N ASP A 104 38.54 13.12 -8.03
CA ASP A 104 39.03 14.37 -7.46
C ASP A 104 39.27 15.40 -8.57
N VAL A 105 38.25 16.21 -8.85
CA VAL A 105 38.26 17.22 -9.93
C VAL A 105 39.37 18.26 -9.75
N GLU A 106 39.74 18.59 -8.51
CA GLU A 106 40.82 19.53 -8.20
C GLU A 106 42.20 18.95 -8.55
N LYS A 107 42.42 17.65 -8.32
CA LYS A 107 43.71 16.99 -8.60
C LYS A 107 43.85 16.52 -10.04
N ASN A 108 42.77 16.14 -10.72
CA ASN A 108 42.84 15.49 -12.03
C ASN A 108 42.00 16.19 -13.13
N LEU A 109 42.17 17.52 -13.27
CA LEU A 109 41.42 18.38 -14.21
C LEU A 109 41.22 17.79 -15.62
N ALA A 110 42.24 17.15 -16.20
CA ALA A 110 42.14 16.61 -17.56
C ALA A 110 41.23 15.37 -17.66
N GLU A 111 41.21 14.52 -16.62
CA GLU A 111 40.28 13.40 -16.54
C GLU A 111 38.86 13.93 -16.26
N ALA A 112 38.72 14.87 -15.33
CA ALA A 112 37.45 15.52 -15.03
C ALA A 112 36.84 16.22 -16.25
N GLN A 113 37.63 16.95 -17.05
CA GLN A 113 37.17 17.53 -18.32
C GLN A 113 36.69 16.43 -19.28
N SER A 114 37.46 15.36 -19.49
CA SER A 114 37.07 14.28 -20.41
C SER A 114 35.78 13.55 -19.99
N LEU A 115 35.45 13.55 -18.70
CA LEU A 115 34.25 12.90 -18.16
C LEU A 115 33.07 13.86 -18.03
N VAL A 116 33.30 15.16 -17.79
CA VAL A 116 32.32 16.23 -18.00
C VAL A 116 31.88 16.25 -19.46
N ASP A 117 32.81 16.11 -20.42
CA ASP A 117 32.50 16.00 -21.85
C ASP A 117 31.76 14.68 -22.18
N LYS A 118 32.05 13.56 -21.50
CA LYS A 118 31.34 12.27 -21.69
C LYS A 118 29.89 12.32 -21.17
N TYR A 119 29.69 12.94 -20.01
CA TYR A 119 28.43 12.91 -19.27
C TYR A 119 27.60 14.20 -19.40
N GLU A 120 28.12 15.21 -20.11
CA GLU A 120 27.51 16.52 -20.37
C GLU A 120 27.07 17.26 -19.08
N VAL A 121 27.83 17.06 -18.00
CA VAL A 121 27.55 17.61 -16.67
C VAL A 121 27.93 19.08 -16.61
N ALA A 122 26.98 19.95 -16.27
CA ALA A 122 27.21 21.39 -16.16
C ALA A 122 27.69 21.88 -14.77
N SER A 123 27.47 21.09 -13.70
CA SER A 123 27.80 21.42 -12.31
C SER A 123 29.03 20.67 -11.77
N LEU A 124 29.60 21.22 -10.70
CA LEU A 124 30.54 20.51 -9.82
C LEU A 124 29.77 20.04 -8.58
N ASN A 125 30.25 18.98 -7.92
CA ASN A 125 29.54 18.25 -6.85
C ASN A 125 28.27 17.53 -7.36
N VAL A 126 28.47 16.57 -8.27
CA VAL A 126 27.41 15.63 -8.70
C VAL A 126 27.82 14.17 -8.50
N VAL A 127 26.84 13.27 -8.51
CA VAL A 127 27.04 11.82 -8.64
C VAL A 127 26.37 11.35 -9.94
N VAL A 128 27.14 10.68 -10.80
CA VAL A 128 26.66 10.13 -12.07
C VAL A 128 26.53 8.61 -11.96
N PHE A 129 25.41 8.07 -12.39
CA PHE A 129 25.13 6.64 -12.52
C PHE A 129 25.13 6.28 -14.01
N ASP A 130 26.12 5.52 -14.46
CA ASP A 130 26.30 5.11 -15.85
C ASP A 130 25.95 3.61 -16.00
N GLY A 131 24.97 3.31 -16.85
CA GLY A 131 24.51 1.95 -17.18
C GLY A 131 24.82 1.56 -18.62
N GLY A 132 25.75 2.26 -19.28
CA GLY A 132 26.18 2.02 -20.67
C GLY A 132 25.23 2.59 -21.72
N ASP A 133 23.95 2.22 -21.68
CA ASP A 133 22.92 2.65 -22.66
C ASP A 133 22.18 3.94 -22.23
N ASP A 134 22.09 4.21 -20.91
CA ASP A 134 21.55 5.45 -20.32
C ASP A 134 22.49 5.92 -19.18
N ARG A 135 22.34 7.18 -18.74
CA ARG A 135 23.09 7.76 -17.62
C ARG A 135 22.20 8.72 -16.81
N ARG A 136 22.24 8.64 -15.49
CA ARG A 136 21.54 9.58 -14.59
C ARG A 136 22.53 10.41 -13.79
N VAL A 137 22.16 11.65 -13.46
CA VAL A 137 22.99 12.62 -12.73
C VAL A 137 22.16 13.13 -11.56
N VAL A 138 22.72 13.08 -10.36
CA VAL A 138 22.13 13.60 -9.12
C VAL A 138 23.04 14.71 -8.60
N ASP A 139 22.50 15.92 -8.41
CA ASP A 139 23.27 17.07 -7.92
C ASP A 139 23.34 17.05 -6.38
N ALA A 140 24.41 17.60 -5.81
CA ALA A 140 24.56 17.67 -4.35
C ALA A 140 23.44 18.48 -3.67
N THR A 141 22.74 19.37 -4.39
CA THR A 141 21.55 20.07 -3.87
C THR A 141 20.41 19.14 -3.50
N ASP A 142 20.29 18.00 -4.18
CA ASP A 142 19.14 17.10 -4.06
C ASP A 142 19.36 16.06 -2.94
N LEU A 143 20.62 15.86 -2.55
CA LEU A 143 21.06 14.90 -1.54
C LEU A 143 20.81 15.36 -0.10
N ALA A 144 20.38 16.60 0.15
CA ALA A 144 20.21 17.14 1.50
C ALA A 144 19.15 18.24 1.60
N ASP A 145 18.29 18.15 2.63
CA ASP A 145 17.43 19.26 3.04
C ASP A 145 18.20 20.24 3.93
N TYR A 146 17.96 21.54 3.74
CA TYR A 146 18.55 22.62 4.52
C TYR A 146 17.48 23.57 5.06
N ASP A 147 17.57 23.96 6.33
CA ASP A 147 16.77 25.07 6.86
C ASP A 147 17.45 26.41 6.55
N TYR A 148 16.80 27.21 5.71
CA TYR A 148 17.21 28.56 5.32
C TYR A 148 16.65 29.65 6.26
N SER A 149 15.83 29.31 7.26
CA SER A 149 15.19 30.29 8.17
C SER A 149 16.22 31.15 8.91
N GLY A 150 17.30 30.54 9.37
CA GLY A 150 18.43 31.21 10.04
C GLY A 150 19.17 32.23 9.16
N MET A 151 19.09 32.13 7.83
CA MET A 151 19.79 33.03 6.91
C MET A 151 19.30 34.49 7.04
N GLN A 152 18.04 34.71 7.40
CA GLN A 152 17.50 36.05 7.68
C GLN A 152 18.17 36.72 8.90
N PHE A 153 18.78 35.91 9.79
CA PHE A 153 19.54 36.35 10.96
C PHE A 153 21.06 36.27 10.75
N GLY A 154 21.52 35.99 9.52
CA GLY A 154 22.93 35.87 9.18
C GLY A 154 23.58 34.54 9.59
N GLN A 155 22.78 33.52 9.92
CA GLN A 155 23.26 32.16 10.16
C GLN A 155 23.48 31.44 8.82
N GLN A 156 24.32 30.40 8.80
CA GLN A 156 24.42 29.50 7.65
C GLN A 156 23.25 28.51 7.64
N PRO A 157 22.84 27.96 6.49
CA PRO A 157 21.80 26.93 6.45
C PRO A 157 22.25 25.69 7.21
N GLU A 158 21.41 25.19 8.11
CA GLU A 158 21.68 23.93 8.81
C GLU A 158 21.04 22.77 8.01
N MET A 159 21.79 21.69 7.79
CA MET A 159 21.27 20.49 7.13
C MET A 159 20.29 19.78 8.06
N THR A 160 19.03 19.67 7.65
CA THR A 160 17.95 19.06 8.45
C THR A 160 17.77 17.56 8.17
N GLY A 161 18.20 17.08 6.99
CA GLY A 161 18.16 15.67 6.64
C GLY A 161 19.03 15.34 5.41
N PHE A 162 19.57 14.13 5.37
CA PHE A 162 20.30 13.59 4.21
C PHE A 162 19.37 12.65 3.43
N LYS A 163 19.23 12.89 2.12
CA LYS A 163 18.31 12.21 1.20
C LYS A 163 18.98 11.22 0.25
N GLY A 164 20.31 11.07 0.32
CA GLY A 164 21.09 10.31 -0.67
C GLY A 164 20.59 8.90 -0.97
N GLU A 165 20.04 8.15 0.00
CA GLU A 165 19.51 6.80 -0.28
C GLU A 165 18.30 6.84 -1.21
N GLN A 166 17.42 7.84 -1.07
CA GLN A 166 16.24 8.00 -1.91
C GLN A 166 16.65 8.33 -3.35
N GLU A 167 17.48 9.36 -3.53
CA GLU A 167 17.84 9.85 -4.86
C GLU A 167 18.80 8.88 -5.60
N PHE A 168 19.70 8.19 -4.89
CA PHE A 168 20.56 7.16 -5.49
C PHE A 168 19.80 5.87 -5.85
N THR A 169 18.86 5.42 -5.01
CA THR A 169 18.02 4.26 -5.36
C THR A 169 17.08 4.59 -6.50
N SER A 170 16.49 5.79 -6.53
CA SER A 170 15.72 6.28 -7.68
C SER A 170 16.56 6.24 -8.95
N ALA A 171 17.74 6.87 -8.97
CA ALA A 171 18.64 6.89 -10.12
C ALA A 171 19.06 5.50 -10.65
N ILE A 172 19.14 4.47 -9.79
CA ILE A 172 19.41 3.09 -10.19
C ILE A 172 18.16 2.41 -10.77
N ILE A 173 16.99 2.56 -10.16
CA ILE A 173 15.72 2.04 -10.73
C ILE A 173 15.54 2.60 -12.13
N ASP A 174 15.64 3.92 -12.26
CA ASP A 174 15.51 4.70 -13.48
C ASP A 174 16.50 4.33 -14.61
N LEU A 175 17.59 3.65 -14.28
CA LEU A 175 18.66 3.22 -15.19
C LEU A 175 18.53 1.74 -15.58
N VAL A 176 18.10 0.89 -14.65
CA VAL A 176 17.91 -0.54 -14.85
C VAL A 176 16.60 -0.80 -15.59
N GLU A 177 15.50 -0.21 -15.11
CA GLU A 177 14.17 -0.36 -15.68
C GLU A 177 14.06 0.40 -17.01
N SER A 178 14.31 -0.31 -18.11
CA SER A 178 14.25 0.21 -19.48
C SER A 178 12.83 0.55 -19.98
N ARG A 179 11.88 0.73 -19.06
CA ARG A 179 10.47 0.99 -19.31
C ARG A 179 9.86 1.77 -18.14
N LYS A 180 9.80 3.10 -18.30
CA LYS A 180 8.94 3.95 -17.46
C LYS A 180 7.47 3.56 -17.69
N PRO A 181 6.68 3.22 -16.67
CA PRO A 181 5.27 2.96 -16.87
C PRO A 181 4.53 4.28 -17.13
N ARG A 182 3.83 4.41 -18.26
CA ARG A 182 3.14 5.65 -18.65
C ARG A 182 1.76 5.72 -18.02
N VAL A 183 1.54 6.71 -17.17
CA VAL A 183 0.30 6.94 -16.42
C VAL A 183 -0.36 8.21 -16.92
N LEU A 184 -1.53 8.07 -17.54
CA LEU A 184 -2.35 9.21 -17.95
C LEU A 184 -3.35 9.56 -16.86
N PHE A 185 -3.53 10.84 -16.58
CA PHE A 185 -4.62 11.37 -15.77
C PHE A 185 -5.62 12.07 -16.69
N THR A 186 -6.93 11.79 -16.54
CA THR A 186 -7.95 12.44 -17.38
C THR A 186 -8.13 13.90 -17.00
N ALA A 187 -8.40 14.74 -18.00
CA ALA A 187 -8.67 16.16 -17.81
C ALA A 187 -9.84 16.67 -18.67
N GLY A 188 -10.64 17.58 -18.12
CA GLY A 188 -11.72 18.29 -18.80
C GLY A 188 -13.06 18.26 -18.07
N HIS A 189 -13.18 17.37 -17.09
CA HIS A 189 -14.34 17.16 -16.23
C HIS A 189 -14.14 17.73 -14.82
N GLY A 190 -13.19 18.65 -14.66
CA GLY A 190 -12.82 19.23 -13.38
C GLY A 190 -12.19 18.21 -12.42
N GLU A 191 -11.35 17.32 -12.97
CA GLU A 191 -10.45 16.45 -12.23
C GLU A 191 -9.33 17.22 -11.51
N LEU A 192 -8.64 16.54 -10.58
CA LEU A 192 -7.49 17.06 -9.85
C LEU A 192 -6.26 17.20 -10.77
N ASP A 193 -5.62 18.38 -10.76
CA ASP A 193 -4.50 18.68 -11.65
C ASP A 193 -3.14 18.17 -11.11
N LEU A 194 -2.35 17.57 -12.01
CA LEU A 194 -0.99 17.06 -11.78
C LEU A 194 0.04 18.18 -11.58
N ASP A 195 -0.17 19.38 -12.13
CA ASP A 195 0.77 20.50 -12.02
C ASP A 195 0.27 21.61 -11.05
N ASP A 196 -0.83 21.39 -10.32
CA ASP A 196 -1.28 22.30 -9.25
C ASP A 196 -0.66 21.95 -7.88
N PHE A 197 -0.12 22.99 -7.23
CA PHE A 197 0.53 22.97 -5.92
C PHE A 197 -0.36 23.55 -4.80
N SER A 198 -1.64 23.83 -5.09
CA SER A 198 -2.65 24.14 -4.08
C SER A 198 -3.01 22.90 -3.22
N PRO A 199 -3.70 23.08 -2.08
CA PRO A 199 -4.22 21.96 -1.29
C PRO A 199 -5.25 21.08 -2.02
N ASP A 200 -5.80 21.56 -3.14
CA ASP A 200 -6.81 20.89 -3.95
C ASP A 200 -6.18 20.21 -5.21
N GLY A 201 -4.85 20.26 -5.37
CA GLY A 201 -4.08 19.65 -6.47
C GLY A 201 -3.36 18.36 -6.09
N ILE A 202 -2.76 17.68 -7.09
CA ILE A 202 -2.06 16.38 -6.89
C ILE A 202 -0.59 16.38 -7.36
N SER A 203 0.05 17.55 -7.43
CA SER A 203 1.50 17.68 -7.75
C SER A 203 2.44 16.89 -6.83
N LEU A 204 2.08 16.65 -5.56
CA LEU A 204 2.86 15.77 -4.68
C LEU A 204 2.87 14.31 -5.18
N ALA A 205 1.78 13.84 -5.80
CA ALA A 205 1.76 12.52 -6.44
C ALA A 205 2.66 12.49 -7.69
N ARG A 206 2.74 13.60 -8.43
CA ARG A 206 3.66 13.78 -9.57
C ARG A 206 5.13 13.73 -9.14
N GLU A 207 5.50 14.40 -8.04
CA GLU A 207 6.88 14.31 -7.51
C GLU A 207 7.20 12.87 -7.06
N LEU A 208 6.35 12.29 -6.20
CA LEU A 208 6.64 11.00 -5.56
C LEU A 208 6.64 9.83 -6.56
N LEU A 209 5.70 9.80 -7.50
CA LEU A 209 5.66 8.75 -8.54
C LEU A 209 6.71 8.99 -9.64
N GLY A 210 7.06 10.25 -9.93
CA GLY A 210 8.17 10.57 -10.83
C GLY A 210 9.52 10.06 -10.31
N LYS A 211 9.74 10.12 -8.98
CA LYS A 211 10.91 9.53 -8.30
C LYS A 211 10.89 7.99 -8.26
N ASP A 212 9.72 7.37 -8.42
CA ASP A 212 9.54 5.93 -8.59
C ASP A 212 9.43 5.53 -10.08
N ASN A 213 10.12 6.26 -10.97
CA ASN A 213 10.29 6.00 -12.41
C ASN A 213 9.01 6.03 -13.29
N PHE A 214 7.87 6.53 -12.78
CA PHE A 214 6.65 6.65 -13.58
C PHE A 214 6.67 7.89 -14.49
N GLU A 215 6.15 7.74 -15.71
CA GLU A 215 5.91 8.87 -16.62
C GLU A 215 4.45 9.33 -16.47
N LEU A 216 4.24 10.49 -15.83
CA LEU A 216 2.90 11.05 -15.59
C LEU A 216 2.58 12.18 -16.58
N GLU A 217 1.41 12.11 -17.20
CA GLU A 217 0.92 13.08 -18.17
C GLU A 217 -0.58 13.37 -17.95
N SER A 218 -0.96 14.65 -18.01
CA SER A 218 -2.36 15.08 -18.00
C SER A 218 -2.90 15.06 -19.43
N TRP A 219 -3.98 14.30 -19.66
CA TRP A 219 -4.52 14.02 -20.99
C TRP A 219 -6.02 14.32 -21.02
N SER A 220 -6.45 15.20 -21.93
CA SER A 220 -7.87 15.51 -22.06
C SER A 220 -8.60 14.50 -22.96
N THR A 221 -9.72 13.99 -22.47
CA THR A 221 -10.60 13.06 -23.20
C THR A 221 -11.43 13.76 -24.28
N VAL A 222 -11.58 15.08 -24.20
CA VAL A 222 -12.61 15.83 -24.93
C VAL A 222 -12.31 15.90 -26.43
N GLY A 223 -13.03 15.07 -27.19
CA GLY A 223 -12.92 15.00 -28.65
C GLY A 223 -11.94 13.95 -29.17
N GLU A 224 -11.29 13.19 -28.28
CA GLU A 224 -10.42 12.08 -28.64
C GLU A 224 -11.20 10.82 -29.07
N GLN A 225 -10.50 9.90 -29.76
CA GLN A 225 -11.10 8.68 -30.32
C GLN A 225 -10.57 7.37 -29.71
N ALA A 226 -9.44 7.42 -29.01
CA ALA A 226 -8.83 6.31 -28.29
C ALA A 226 -7.98 6.85 -27.13
N VAL A 227 -7.70 6.00 -26.13
CA VAL A 227 -6.60 6.28 -25.19
C VAL A 227 -5.29 6.20 -25.99
N PRO A 228 -4.33 7.14 -25.81
CA PRO A 228 -3.03 7.08 -26.46
C PRO A 228 -2.33 5.72 -26.32
N GLU A 229 -1.70 5.25 -27.40
CA GLU A 229 -0.94 3.99 -27.37
C GLU A 229 0.23 4.05 -26.37
N GLY A 230 0.54 2.91 -25.75
CA GLY A 230 1.63 2.79 -24.77
C GLY A 230 1.27 3.12 -23.31
N THR A 231 0.07 3.64 -23.04
CA THR A 231 -0.41 3.88 -21.66
C THR A 231 -0.55 2.57 -20.87
N ASP A 232 0.03 2.53 -19.67
CA ASP A 232 -0.05 1.41 -18.71
C ASP A 232 -1.23 1.52 -17.75
N LEU A 233 -1.56 2.75 -17.35
CA LEU A 233 -2.60 3.07 -16.38
C LEU A 233 -3.28 4.39 -16.78
N LEU A 234 -4.61 4.40 -16.73
CA LEU A 234 -5.42 5.59 -16.91
C LEU A 234 -6.14 5.91 -15.59
N VAL A 235 -5.92 7.11 -15.07
CA VAL A 235 -6.43 7.57 -13.77
C VAL A 235 -7.52 8.61 -14.00
N VAL A 236 -8.67 8.41 -13.39
CA VAL A 236 -9.75 9.41 -13.30
C VAL A 236 -9.79 9.89 -11.86
N ALA A 237 -9.43 11.16 -11.61
CA ALA A 237 -9.16 11.69 -10.28
C ALA A 237 -10.11 12.84 -9.91
N GLY A 238 -11.10 12.58 -9.06
CA GLY A 238 -12.04 13.60 -8.56
C GLY A 238 -12.91 14.29 -9.62
N PRO A 239 -13.52 13.60 -10.61
CA PRO A 239 -14.29 14.25 -11.66
C PRO A 239 -15.55 14.94 -11.11
N THR A 240 -15.67 16.24 -11.35
CA THR A 240 -16.78 17.10 -10.88
C THR A 240 -17.83 17.40 -11.96
N VAL A 241 -17.66 16.85 -13.17
CA VAL A 241 -18.57 16.96 -14.32
C VAL A 241 -18.80 15.57 -14.93
N ASN A 242 -20.00 15.36 -15.51
CA ASN A 242 -20.41 14.11 -16.13
C ASN A 242 -19.73 13.87 -17.50
N PHE A 243 -18.98 12.78 -17.65
CA PHE A 243 -18.44 12.28 -18.92
C PHE A 243 -19.54 11.91 -19.92
N ILE A 244 -19.35 12.19 -21.21
CA ILE A 244 -20.34 11.85 -22.25
C ILE A 244 -20.15 10.44 -22.82
N GLU A 245 -21.23 9.84 -23.33
CA GLU A 245 -21.24 8.47 -23.91
C GLU A 245 -20.06 8.14 -24.86
N PRO A 246 -19.59 9.03 -25.76
CA PRO A 246 -18.39 8.77 -26.58
C PRO A 246 -17.12 8.54 -25.75
N GLU A 247 -16.94 9.26 -24.65
CA GLU A 247 -15.79 9.15 -23.76
C GLU A 247 -15.93 7.90 -22.89
N VAL A 248 -17.12 7.63 -22.34
CA VAL A 248 -17.39 6.38 -21.60
C VAL A 248 -17.16 5.14 -22.49
N ALA A 249 -17.52 5.21 -23.77
CA ALA A 249 -17.22 4.17 -24.76
C ALA A 249 -15.71 4.05 -25.09
N LEU A 250 -14.97 5.16 -25.07
CA LEU A 250 -13.51 5.17 -25.21
C LEU A 250 -12.84 4.49 -24.00
N LEU A 251 -13.22 4.87 -22.77
CA LEU A 251 -12.71 4.28 -21.52
C LEU A 251 -13.00 2.77 -21.50
N ARG A 252 -14.24 2.38 -21.83
CA ARG A 252 -14.68 0.99 -22.00
C ARG A 252 -13.79 0.22 -22.99
N THR A 253 -13.55 0.78 -24.17
CA THR A 253 -12.71 0.12 -25.20
C THR A 253 -11.29 -0.14 -24.72
N TYR A 254 -10.73 0.76 -23.91
CA TYR A 254 -9.39 0.59 -23.33
C TYR A 254 -9.34 -0.51 -22.26
N ILE A 255 -10.29 -0.58 -21.33
CA ILE A 255 -10.35 -1.66 -20.32
C ILE A 255 -10.73 -3.02 -20.95
N GLU A 256 -11.61 -3.06 -21.95
CA GLU A 256 -11.89 -4.26 -22.76
C GLU A 256 -10.64 -4.74 -23.53
N GLY A 257 -9.77 -3.82 -23.93
CA GLY A 257 -8.45 -4.10 -24.52
C GLY A 257 -7.41 -4.66 -23.54
N GLY A 258 -7.74 -4.80 -22.25
CA GLY A 258 -6.82 -5.21 -21.19
C GLY A 258 -6.02 -4.06 -20.55
N GLY A 259 -6.39 -2.81 -20.85
CA GLY A 259 -5.87 -1.62 -20.19
C GLY A 259 -6.25 -1.56 -18.70
N ARG A 260 -5.49 -0.81 -17.91
CA ARG A 260 -5.68 -0.70 -16.46
C ARG A 260 -6.21 0.68 -16.12
N MET A 261 -7.18 0.74 -15.20
CA MET A 261 -7.81 1.98 -14.76
C MET A 261 -7.82 2.12 -13.25
N LEU A 262 -7.68 3.36 -12.77
CA LEU A 262 -7.90 3.77 -11.39
C LEU A 262 -8.97 4.87 -11.37
N PHE A 263 -9.98 4.71 -10.54
CA PHE A 263 -11.07 5.67 -10.38
C PHE A 263 -11.08 6.17 -8.93
N LEU A 264 -10.91 7.47 -8.75
CA LEU A 264 -11.06 8.17 -7.48
C LEU A 264 -12.27 9.09 -7.64
N ILE A 265 -13.43 8.72 -7.08
CA ILE A 265 -14.71 9.39 -7.33
C ILE A 265 -15.35 9.77 -5.98
N ASP A 266 -15.29 11.07 -5.68
CA ASP A 266 -15.82 11.65 -4.45
C ASP A 266 -17.35 11.85 -4.49
N PRO A 267 -18.03 11.93 -3.34
CA PRO A 267 -19.41 12.39 -3.28
C PRO A 267 -19.48 13.92 -3.37
N THR A 268 -19.13 14.49 -4.52
CA THR A 268 -19.30 15.93 -4.77
C THR A 268 -20.78 16.31 -4.67
N LEU A 269 -21.13 17.25 -3.79
CA LEU A 269 -22.51 17.72 -3.63
C LEU A 269 -22.97 18.54 -4.84
N ALA A 270 -24.08 18.16 -5.45
CA ALA A 270 -24.65 18.88 -6.58
C ALA A 270 -25.39 20.16 -6.11
N PRO A 271 -25.28 21.30 -6.83
CA PRO A 271 -26.01 22.53 -6.51
C PRO A 271 -27.54 22.40 -6.52
N THR A 272 -28.07 21.32 -7.10
CA THR A 272 -29.49 20.95 -7.16
C THR A 272 -29.96 20.10 -5.98
N GLY A 273 -29.07 19.76 -5.03
CA GLY A 273 -29.27 18.67 -4.07
C GLY A 273 -28.87 17.32 -4.68
N GLY A 274 -28.51 16.36 -3.81
CA GLY A 274 -27.92 15.08 -4.20
C GLY A 274 -26.41 15.16 -4.48
N LEU A 275 -25.87 14.10 -5.07
CA LEU A 275 -24.49 14.04 -5.57
C LEU A 275 -24.42 14.38 -7.06
N VAL A 276 -23.24 14.81 -7.51
CA VAL A 276 -22.91 14.88 -8.94
C VAL A 276 -22.80 13.46 -9.49
N ALA A 277 -23.53 13.17 -10.57
CA ALA A 277 -23.33 11.98 -11.37
C ALA A 277 -22.14 12.19 -12.31
N THR A 278 -21.25 11.19 -12.40
CA THR A 278 -20.04 11.24 -13.23
C THR A 278 -20.24 10.66 -14.63
N GLY A 279 -21.29 9.85 -14.83
CA GLY A 279 -21.49 9.07 -16.06
C GLY A 279 -20.68 7.77 -16.09
N LEU A 280 -19.82 7.55 -15.08
CA LEU A 280 -18.99 6.35 -14.93
C LEU A 280 -19.68 5.28 -14.08
N GLU A 281 -20.74 5.62 -13.35
CA GLU A 281 -21.50 4.69 -12.51
C GLU A 281 -22.01 3.45 -13.29
N PRO A 282 -22.56 3.57 -14.53
CA PRO A 282 -22.99 2.41 -15.30
C PRO A 282 -21.81 1.54 -15.74
N LEU A 283 -20.69 2.15 -16.15
CA LEU A 283 -19.48 1.44 -16.56
C LEU A 283 -18.92 0.62 -15.40
N LEU A 284 -18.83 1.20 -14.21
CA LEU A 284 -18.31 0.53 -13.02
C LEU A 284 -19.22 -0.61 -12.53
N GLU A 285 -20.54 -0.43 -12.60
CA GLU A 285 -21.52 -1.47 -12.25
C GLU A 285 -21.35 -2.74 -13.10
N GLU A 286 -21.04 -2.62 -14.39
CA GLU A 286 -20.77 -3.77 -15.29
C GLU A 286 -19.54 -4.60 -14.87
N TYR A 287 -18.52 -3.94 -14.28
CA TYR A 287 -17.37 -4.63 -13.68
C TYR A 287 -17.63 -5.08 -12.23
N GLY A 288 -18.87 -4.96 -11.74
CA GLY A 288 -19.27 -5.36 -10.39
C GLY A 288 -18.89 -4.37 -9.29
N VAL A 289 -18.67 -3.10 -9.62
CA VAL A 289 -18.29 -2.03 -8.69
C VAL A 289 -19.42 -1.00 -8.62
N ARG A 290 -20.29 -1.11 -7.61
CA ARG A 290 -21.43 -0.22 -7.42
C ARG A 290 -21.06 0.99 -6.56
N LEU A 291 -20.93 2.16 -7.17
CA LEU A 291 -20.93 3.42 -6.43
C LEU A 291 -22.33 3.67 -5.86
N ARG A 292 -22.42 4.18 -4.62
CA ARG A 292 -23.70 4.59 -4.02
C ARG A 292 -23.81 6.10 -3.86
N ASP A 293 -25.04 6.58 -3.84
CA ASP A 293 -25.36 7.99 -3.65
C ASP A 293 -25.47 8.33 -2.15
N ASP A 294 -24.38 8.11 -1.43
CA ASP A 294 -24.24 8.37 0.00
C ASP A 294 -22.87 8.98 0.37
N ILE A 295 -22.81 9.63 1.53
CA ILE A 295 -21.56 10.03 2.21
C ILE A 295 -21.33 9.08 3.37
N VAL A 296 -20.15 8.48 3.46
CA VAL A 296 -19.81 7.53 4.54
C VAL A 296 -19.56 8.28 5.84
N VAL A 297 -20.20 7.81 6.91
CA VAL A 297 -19.99 8.27 8.29
C VAL A 297 -19.65 7.06 9.15
N ASP A 298 -18.50 7.10 9.85
CA ASP A 298 -18.06 6.01 10.73
C ASP A 298 -17.78 6.52 12.16
N PRO A 299 -18.70 6.27 13.13
CA PRO A 299 -18.59 6.81 14.48
C PRO A 299 -17.64 6.02 15.39
N ALA A 300 -17.06 4.90 14.95
CA ALA A 300 -16.29 4.01 15.81
C ALA A 300 -14.88 4.56 16.15
N ASN A 301 -14.29 5.34 15.24
CA ASN A 301 -12.95 5.92 15.40
C ASN A 301 -12.95 7.47 15.21
N PRO A 302 -13.68 8.23 16.05
CA PRO A 302 -13.84 9.67 15.85
C PRO A 302 -12.59 10.43 16.31
N LEU A 303 -11.94 11.18 15.41
CA LEU A 303 -10.87 12.09 15.81
C LEU A 303 -11.40 13.43 16.36
N PRO A 304 -10.73 13.99 17.40
CA PRO A 304 -10.93 15.39 17.78
C PRO A 304 -10.65 16.34 16.61
N PHE A 305 -11.42 17.43 16.53
CA PHE A 305 -11.32 18.52 15.54
C PHE A 305 -11.72 18.19 14.09
N PHE A 306 -11.91 16.92 13.73
CA PHE A 306 -12.49 16.52 12.44
C PHE A 306 -14.02 16.46 12.51
N SER A 307 -14.66 16.49 11.34
CA SER A 307 -16.11 16.29 11.17
C SER A 307 -16.44 14.81 10.92
N ALA A 308 -17.71 14.42 11.05
CA ALA A 308 -18.13 13.01 11.08
C ALA A 308 -18.10 12.30 9.70
N ASP A 309 -17.97 13.08 8.63
CA ASP A 309 -17.70 12.67 7.25
C ASP A 309 -16.22 12.27 7.02
N THR A 310 -15.30 12.65 7.91
CA THR A 310 -13.92 12.15 7.89
C THR A 310 -13.84 10.78 8.57
N ILE A 311 -13.46 9.75 7.81
CA ILE A 311 -13.42 8.35 8.28
C ILE A 311 -12.00 7.78 8.40
N PHE A 312 -11.84 6.85 9.34
CA PHE A 312 -10.57 6.24 9.73
C PHE A 312 -10.58 4.74 9.46
N VAL A 313 -10.10 4.37 8.28
CA VAL A 313 -10.06 2.98 7.82
C VAL A 313 -8.87 2.27 8.46
N THR A 314 -9.17 1.20 9.20
CA THR A 314 -8.19 0.25 9.75
C THR A 314 -8.53 -1.21 9.41
N ALA A 315 -9.72 -1.47 8.87
CA ALA A 315 -10.15 -2.79 8.42
C ALA A 315 -9.79 -2.99 6.94
N TYR A 316 -8.63 -3.61 6.73
CA TYR A 316 -8.14 -4.00 5.40
C TYR A 316 -8.49 -5.45 5.08
N ALA A 317 -8.78 -5.73 3.81
CA ALA A 317 -8.82 -7.09 3.30
C ALA A 317 -7.40 -7.61 2.99
N GLU A 318 -7.24 -8.94 2.89
CA GLU A 318 -5.99 -9.56 2.43
C GLU A 318 -5.79 -9.33 0.92
N HIS A 319 -5.01 -8.31 0.57
CA HIS A 319 -4.61 -8.01 -0.80
C HIS A 319 -3.16 -7.51 -0.86
N ASP A 320 -2.48 -7.63 -1.99
CA ASP A 320 -1.09 -7.15 -2.14
C ASP A 320 -0.98 -5.63 -1.90
N ILE A 321 -1.95 -4.86 -2.40
CA ILE A 321 -2.04 -3.39 -2.24
C ILE A 321 -2.13 -2.97 -0.76
N THR A 322 -2.86 -3.73 0.06
CA THR A 322 -3.16 -3.37 1.46
C THR A 322 -2.26 -4.05 2.49
N ARG A 323 -1.41 -5.00 2.05
CA ARG A 323 -0.56 -5.81 2.94
C ARG A 323 0.34 -4.96 3.84
N SER A 324 1.03 -3.97 3.27
CA SER A 324 1.95 -3.09 4.01
C SER A 324 1.22 -2.25 5.06
N LEU A 325 0.10 -1.61 4.68
CA LEU A 325 -0.76 -0.83 5.58
C LEU A 325 -1.28 -1.68 6.75
N SER A 326 -1.74 -2.90 6.45
CA SER A 326 -2.23 -3.86 7.43
C SER A 326 -1.13 -4.34 8.39
N GLN A 327 0.05 -4.70 7.87
CA GLN A 327 1.19 -5.15 8.68
C GLN A 327 1.78 -4.05 9.56
N ALA A 328 1.85 -2.81 9.07
CA ALA A 328 2.31 -1.65 9.82
C ALA A 328 1.22 -1.04 10.72
N GLN A 329 -0.01 -1.56 10.68
CA GLN A 329 -1.20 -1.06 11.39
C GLN A 329 -1.50 0.43 11.11
N LEU A 330 -1.15 0.92 9.93
CA LEU A 330 -1.34 2.32 9.54
C LEU A 330 -2.83 2.57 9.19
N PRO A 331 -3.50 3.57 9.77
CA PRO A 331 -4.84 3.97 9.37
C PRO A 331 -4.79 4.80 8.08
N VAL A 332 -5.73 4.55 7.17
CA VAL A 332 -6.02 5.46 6.04
C VAL A 332 -7.10 6.45 6.48
N ILE A 333 -6.85 7.73 6.23
CA ILE A 333 -7.77 8.84 6.53
C ILE A 333 -8.42 9.26 5.22
N LEU A 334 -9.75 9.30 5.18
CA LEU A 334 -10.51 9.85 4.04
C LEU A 334 -11.33 11.02 4.57
N GLY A 335 -11.05 12.23 4.08
CA GLY A 335 -11.72 13.46 4.53
C GLY A 335 -13.21 13.51 4.19
N LEU A 336 -13.56 12.90 3.07
CA LEU A 336 -14.90 12.69 2.54
C LEU A 336 -14.86 11.39 1.71
N ALA A 337 -15.90 10.56 1.72
CA ALA A 337 -15.95 9.32 0.95
C ALA A 337 -17.40 8.89 0.63
N ARG A 338 -17.62 8.18 -0.48
CA ARG A 338 -18.89 7.52 -0.83
C ARG A 338 -18.79 6.00 -0.67
N SER A 339 -19.86 5.30 -0.32
CA SER A 339 -19.77 3.85 -0.17
C SER A 339 -19.71 3.15 -1.52
N VAL A 340 -18.84 2.15 -1.62
CA VAL A 340 -18.69 1.26 -2.77
C VAL A 340 -19.17 -0.13 -2.34
N GLY A 341 -20.06 -0.74 -3.13
CA GLY A 341 -20.52 -2.11 -2.90
C GLY A 341 -20.19 -3.03 -4.07
N MET A 342 -20.25 -4.34 -3.83
CA MET A 342 -20.25 -5.30 -4.93
C MET A 342 -21.56 -5.17 -5.74
N GLY A 343 -21.41 -5.03 -7.05
CA GLY A 343 -22.47 -5.23 -8.05
C GLY A 343 -22.60 -6.70 -8.45
N GLU A 344 -23.30 -6.96 -9.55
CA GLU A 344 -23.29 -8.27 -10.22
C GLU A 344 -22.38 -8.19 -11.46
N PRO A 345 -21.08 -8.55 -11.36
CA PRO A 345 -20.15 -8.42 -12.48
C PRO A 345 -20.50 -9.36 -13.64
N MET A 346 -20.03 -9.03 -14.85
CA MET A 346 -20.00 -10.00 -15.95
C MET A 346 -19.24 -11.29 -15.57
N GLU A 347 -19.61 -12.41 -16.20
CA GLU A 347 -18.97 -13.71 -15.97
C GLU A 347 -17.44 -13.63 -16.18
N GLU A 348 -16.69 -14.42 -15.38
CA GLU A 348 -15.22 -14.50 -15.34
C GLU A 348 -14.46 -13.37 -14.59
N LEU A 349 -15.09 -12.27 -14.16
CA LEU A 349 -14.46 -11.23 -13.34
C LEU A 349 -14.34 -11.59 -11.84
N LYS A 350 -13.28 -11.08 -11.17
CA LYS A 350 -13.05 -11.24 -9.71
C LYS A 350 -12.99 -9.89 -8.98
N VAL A 351 -14.13 -9.44 -8.47
CA VAL A 351 -14.19 -8.29 -7.53
C VAL A 351 -13.50 -8.66 -6.21
N THR A 352 -12.76 -7.71 -5.62
CA THR A 352 -12.10 -7.87 -4.30
C THR A 352 -12.22 -6.54 -3.55
N GLU A 353 -12.85 -6.55 -2.37
CA GLU A 353 -12.84 -5.40 -1.45
C GLU A 353 -11.41 -5.19 -0.91
N LEU A 354 -11.00 -3.93 -0.71
CA LEU A 354 -9.68 -3.57 -0.18
C LEU A 354 -9.76 -2.98 1.23
N MET A 355 -10.76 -2.12 1.44
CA MET A 355 -10.96 -1.31 2.64
C MET A 355 -12.42 -1.40 3.08
N MET A 356 -12.66 -1.47 4.38
CA MET A 356 -13.99 -1.59 4.99
C MET A 356 -14.15 -0.57 6.11
N THR A 357 -15.37 -0.08 6.31
CA THR A 357 -15.76 0.68 7.50
C THR A 357 -15.86 -0.24 8.72
N SER A 358 -16.03 0.34 9.91
CA SER A 358 -16.53 -0.38 11.07
C SER A 358 -17.95 -0.91 10.85
N VAL A 359 -18.40 -1.79 11.74
CA VAL A 359 -19.79 -2.28 11.81
C VAL A 359 -20.79 -1.23 12.34
N GLU A 360 -20.30 -0.07 12.78
CA GLU A 360 -21.14 1.07 13.22
C GLU A 360 -21.28 2.15 12.14
N GLY A 361 -20.50 2.06 11.05
CA GLY A 361 -20.56 3.01 9.94
C GLY A 361 -21.79 2.84 9.03
N TRP A 362 -22.22 3.94 8.41
CA TRP A 362 -23.32 3.96 7.43
C TRP A 362 -23.04 4.92 6.28
N GLY A 363 -23.76 4.75 5.18
CA GLY A 363 -23.87 5.76 4.13
C GLY A 363 -25.05 6.68 4.42
N GLU A 364 -24.78 7.97 4.63
CA GLU A 364 -25.80 8.99 4.82
C GLU A 364 -26.33 9.49 3.48
N THR A 365 -27.65 9.64 3.38
CA THR A 365 -28.39 9.99 2.16
C THR A 365 -29.21 11.27 2.31
N ASP A 366 -29.43 11.78 3.53
CA ASP A 366 -30.09 13.07 3.76
C ASP A 366 -29.08 14.23 3.67
N LEU A 367 -28.63 14.48 2.44
CA LEU A 367 -27.58 15.44 2.13
C LEU A 367 -28.04 16.91 2.27
N GLU A 368 -29.35 17.17 2.30
CA GLU A 368 -29.90 18.52 2.50
C GLU A 368 -29.74 18.97 3.96
N HIS A 369 -30.10 18.11 4.92
CA HIS A 369 -30.05 18.45 6.34
C HIS A 369 -28.63 18.46 6.93
N GLY A 370 -27.67 17.76 6.30
CA GLY A 370 -26.25 17.73 6.69
C GLY A 370 -25.57 19.12 6.74
N SER A 371 -26.04 20.08 5.92
CA SER A 371 -25.57 21.47 5.96
C SER A 371 -25.83 22.18 7.31
N SER A 372 -26.76 21.68 8.12
CA SER A 372 -27.11 22.26 9.43
C SER A 372 -26.11 21.87 10.53
N ARG A 373 -24.98 22.60 10.59
CA ARG A 373 -23.94 22.53 11.64
C ARG A 373 -24.47 22.89 13.06
N SER A 374 -25.39 22.10 13.60
CA SER A 374 -25.85 22.10 15.00
C SER A 374 -26.90 21.03 15.35
N SER A 375 -27.35 20.16 14.42
CA SER A 375 -28.58 19.35 14.64
C SER A 375 -28.42 17.82 14.71
N CYS A 376 -27.20 17.25 14.67
CA CYS A 376 -26.97 15.82 14.92
C CYS A 376 -27.19 15.45 16.41
N THR A 377 -28.46 15.50 16.82
CA THR A 377 -28.95 15.10 18.14
C THR A 377 -29.80 13.84 18.00
N ARG A 378 -29.65 12.89 18.94
CA ARG A 378 -30.29 11.57 18.88
C ARG A 378 -31.82 11.66 18.75
N ARG A 379 -32.36 11.54 17.53
CA ARG A 379 -33.79 11.45 17.24
C ARG A 379 -34.11 10.48 16.10
N THR A 380 -34.06 9.17 16.39
CA THR A 380 -35.00 8.14 15.85
C THR A 380 -34.76 6.75 16.48
N TRP A 381 -34.70 6.64 17.82
CA TRP A 381 -34.56 5.32 18.48
C TRP A 381 -35.72 4.91 19.41
N GLU A 382 -36.70 5.78 19.68
CA GLU A 382 -37.84 5.46 20.56
C GLU A 382 -39.15 5.19 19.77
N ASP A 383 -39.43 5.92 18.68
CA ASP A 383 -40.73 5.89 17.99
C ASP A 383 -41.03 4.68 17.09
N ARG A 384 -40.14 3.67 17.00
CA ARG A 384 -40.41 2.41 16.26
C ARG A 384 -40.44 1.13 17.11
N CYS A 385 -40.48 1.25 18.44
CA CYS A 385 -40.55 0.10 19.37
C CYS A 385 -41.94 -0.20 19.97
N LEU A 386 -43.03 0.36 19.40
CA LEU A 386 -44.41 0.18 19.91
C LEU A 386 -45.35 -0.75 19.09
N TRP A 387 -44.81 -1.65 18.26
CA TRP A 387 -45.58 -2.82 17.75
C TRP A 387 -45.21 -4.12 18.48
N ARG A 388 -45.44 -4.13 19.80
CA ARG A 388 -45.07 -5.26 20.67
C ARG A 388 -46.02 -6.45 20.51
N TRP A 389 -45.49 -7.52 19.92
CA TRP A 389 -46.07 -8.86 19.80
C TRP A 389 -46.88 -9.28 21.05
N ARG A 390 -48.19 -9.54 20.89
CA ARG A 390 -49.07 -10.10 21.95
C ARG A 390 -49.75 -11.39 21.47
N SER A 391 -49.00 -12.48 21.46
CA SER A 391 -49.53 -13.83 21.27
C SER A 391 -50.10 -14.39 22.60
N ARG A 392 -51.43 -14.57 22.68
CA ARG A 392 -52.03 -15.53 23.62
C ARG A 392 -53.33 -16.12 23.08
N CYS A 393 -53.46 -17.43 23.20
CA CYS A 393 -54.57 -18.20 22.66
C CYS A 393 -55.90 -17.95 23.39
N SER A 394 -57.01 -18.03 22.64
CA SER A 394 -58.16 -18.85 23.07
C SER A 394 -59.17 -19.14 21.94
N ARG A 395 -59.46 -20.44 21.77
CA ARG A 395 -60.75 -21.04 21.34
C ARG A 395 -61.38 -20.68 19.97
N LYS A 396 -61.28 -21.68 19.08
CA LYS A 396 -62.37 -22.27 18.27
C LYS A 396 -63.53 -21.35 17.81
N LYS A 397 -63.62 -21.20 16.48
CA LYS A 397 -64.74 -21.77 15.71
C LYS A 397 -64.26 -22.11 14.30
N ALA A 398 -64.80 -23.18 13.73
CA ALA A 398 -64.55 -23.56 12.35
C ALA A 398 -65.71 -23.09 11.47
N LEU A 399 -65.43 -22.81 10.20
CA LEU A 399 -66.29 -23.21 9.08
C LEU A 399 -65.46 -23.20 7.79
N ALA A 400 -65.52 -24.30 7.03
CA ALA A 400 -65.32 -24.27 5.58
C ALA A 400 -66.71 -24.17 4.92
N PRO A 401 -66.79 -23.76 3.64
CA PRO A 401 -66.75 -24.82 2.62
C PRO A 401 -65.95 -24.48 1.36
N THR A 402 -65.59 -25.54 0.64
CA THR A 402 -65.12 -25.58 -0.75
C THR A 402 -66.28 -26.01 -1.67
N PRO A 403 -66.07 -26.28 -2.98
CA PRO A 403 -65.49 -25.44 -4.05
C PRO A 403 -66.44 -25.38 -5.29
N ASP A 404 -66.08 -24.60 -6.33
CA ASP A 404 -66.42 -25.01 -7.71
C ASP A 404 -65.37 -24.54 -8.75
N SER A 405 -65.56 -24.86 -10.03
CA SER A 405 -64.51 -25.56 -10.79
C SER A 405 -64.43 -25.26 -12.31
N ARG A 406 -63.40 -25.86 -12.94
CA ARG A 406 -63.16 -26.01 -14.41
C ARG A 406 -62.59 -24.75 -15.10
N MET A 407 -61.97 -24.82 -16.29
CA MET A 407 -61.82 -25.94 -17.23
C MET A 407 -60.43 -26.00 -17.91
N ARG A 408 -60.15 -27.04 -18.71
CA ARG A 408 -58.87 -27.32 -19.40
C ARG A 408 -58.97 -27.29 -20.92
N SER A 409 -57.90 -26.83 -21.60
CA SER A 409 -57.32 -27.43 -22.83
C SER A 409 -55.86 -26.94 -22.99
N ARG A 410 -54.80 -27.65 -23.40
CA ARG A 410 -54.47 -28.95 -24.05
C ARG A 410 -54.46 -29.05 -25.59
N GLY A 411 -53.28 -28.82 -26.19
CA GLY A 411 -52.73 -29.43 -27.42
C GLY A 411 -51.22 -29.10 -27.48
N ARG A 412 -50.25 -30.03 -27.43
CA ARG A 412 -49.80 -31.16 -28.30
C ARG A 412 -48.95 -30.72 -29.52
N LYS A 413 -47.76 -31.34 -29.65
CA LYS A 413 -46.66 -31.06 -30.61
C LYS A 413 -46.82 -31.79 -31.96
N PRO A 414 -46.08 -31.38 -33.01
CA PRO A 414 -44.89 -32.12 -33.47
C PRO A 414 -43.70 -31.19 -33.89
N LEU A 415 -42.61 -31.63 -34.55
CA LEU A 415 -41.62 -32.67 -34.19
C LEU A 415 -40.35 -32.64 -35.10
N LYS A 416 -39.13 -32.49 -34.52
CA LYS A 416 -37.77 -32.77 -35.06
C LYS A 416 -37.26 -32.07 -36.36
N TRP A 417 -36.05 -31.51 -36.29
CA TRP A 417 -34.88 -32.00 -37.04
C TRP A 417 -33.54 -31.56 -36.41
N ARG A 418 -32.43 -32.25 -36.71
CA ARG A 418 -31.04 -31.93 -36.27
C ARG A 418 -30.00 -32.80 -37.02
N PRO A 419 -28.90 -32.21 -37.52
CA PRO A 419 -27.60 -32.92 -37.57
C PRO A 419 -26.45 -32.00 -37.08
N PRO A 420 -25.16 -32.34 -37.23
CA PRO A 420 -24.47 -33.19 -36.25
C PRO A 420 -23.28 -32.49 -35.55
N ALA A 421 -22.84 -33.03 -34.43
CA ALA A 421 -21.73 -32.45 -33.65
C ALA A 421 -20.35 -32.76 -34.25
N ARG A 422 -19.42 -31.79 -34.18
CA ARG A 422 -17.97 -32.04 -34.31
C ARG A 422 -17.37 -32.37 -32.94
N ARG A 423 -16.52 -33.40 -32.88
CA ARG A 423 -15.78 -33.78 -31.66
C ARG A 423 -14.62 -32.82 -31.40
N ARG A 424 -14.40 -32.45 -30.14
CA ARG A 424 -13.06 -32.12 -29.59
C ARG A 424 -12.76 -33.02 -28.39
N ARG A 425 -11.49 -33.11 -28.00
CA ARG A 425 -10.95 -34.13 -27.08
C ARG A 425 -11.19 -33.73 -25.61
N PRO A 426 -11.35 -34.69 -24.68
CA PRO A 426 -11.25 -34.39 -23.25
C PRO A 426 -9.82 -34.03 -22.85
N ARG A 427 -9.69 -33.18 -21.83
CA ARG A 427 -8.52 -33.06 -20.95
C ARG A 427 -9.02 -33.21 -19.49
N PRO A 428 -8.16 -33.59 -18.54
CA PRO A 428 -8.57 -34.49 -17.46
C PRO A 428 -9.36 -33.81 -16.34
N GLU A 429 -10.30 -34.57 -15.79
CA GLU A 429 -10.91 -34.30 -14.49
C GLU A 429 -9.86 -34.54 -13.39
N THR A 430 -9.48 -33.50 -12.65
CA THR A 430 -8.83 -33.66 -11.34
C THR A 430 -9.91 -33.69 -10.26
N SER A 431 -10.38 -34.90 -9.93
CA SER A 431 -11.39 -35.11 -8.88
C SER A 431 -10.86 -34.73 -7.49
N VAL A 432 -11.50 -33.76 -6.84
CA VAL A 432 -11.25 -33.40 -5.44
C VAL A 432 -12.24 -34.13 -4.53
N TRP A 433 -11.70 -34.94 -3.61
CA TRP A 433 -12.41 -35.74 -2.61
C TRP A 433 -11.40 -36.11 -1.50
N TRP A 434 -11.67 -36.08 -0.20
CA TRP A 434 -12.76 -35.58 0.64
C TRP A 434 -12.12 -35.19 2.00
N TRP A 435 -12.67 -34.21 2.70
CA TRP A 435 -12.76 -34.25 4.18
C TRP A 435 -14.16 -33.82 4.60
N TRP A 436 -14.71 -34.49 5.63
CA TRP A 436 -16.09 -34.29 6.09
C TRP A 436 -16.13 -33.43 7.36
N ALA A 437 -16.99 -32.42 7.38
CA ALA A 437 -17.42 -31.75 8.60
C ALA A 437 -18.91 -31.38 8.48
N THR A 438 -19.79 -32.13 9.15
CA THR A 438 -21.22 -31.81 9.24
C THR A 438 -21.47 -30.68 10.24
N PRO A 439 -22.37 -29.72 9.96
CA PRO A 439 -22.68 -28.64 10.89
C PRO A 439 -23.41 -29.16 12.14
N ILE A 440 -22.98 -28.72 13.32
CA ILE A 440 -23.65 -28.98 14.59
C ILE A 440 -24.45 -27.74 14.99
N SER A 441 -25.77 -27.87 15.07
CA SER A 441 -26.66 -26.82 15.58
C SER A 441 -26.55 -26.69 17.11
N PRO A 442 -26.73 -25.49 17.69
CA PRO A 442 -26.53 -25.27 19.13
C PRO A 442 -27.66 -25.88 19.98
N PRO A 443 -27.35 -26.43 21.16
CA PRO A 443 -28.36 -26.90 22.10
C PRO A 443 -29.00 -25.76 22.89
N THR A 444 -30.33 -25.78 22.97
CA THR A 444 -31.12 -24.98 23.92
C THR A 444 -31.25 -25.70 25.27
N ASP A 445 -31.05 -25.01 26.40
CA ASP A 445 -32.13 -24.81 27.39
C ASP A 445 -31.77 -23.71 28.42
N ASN A 446 -32.75 -23.34 29.23
CA ASN A 446 -32.70 -22.43 30.36
C ASN A 446 -32.20 -23.13 31.63
N SER A 447 -31.48 -22.40 32.48
CA SER A 447 -31.63 -22.56 33.92
C SER A 447 -31.63 -21.20 34.61
N ARG A 448 -32.79 -20.81 35.16
CA ARG A 448 -32.90 -19.65 36.06
C ARG A 448 -32.21 -19.96 37.37
N ILE A 449 -31.61 -18.95 38.00
CA ILE A 449 -31.73 -18.66 39.45
C ILE A 449 -31.20 -17.25 39.71
N CYS A 450 -31.95 -16.47 40.49
CA CYS A 450 -31.45 -15.27 41.16
C CYS A 450 -31.49 -15.51 42.67
N PRO A 451 -30.50 -15.00 43.42
CA PRO A 451 -30.75 -14.50 44.76
C PRO A 451 -30.50 -12.98 44.86
N MET A 452 -31.10 -12.35 45.86
CA MET A 452 -30.92 -10.93 46.21
C MET A 452 -29.82 -10.74 47.28
N PRO A 453 -29.37 -9.49 47.56
CA PRO A 453 -28.12 -9.22 48.29
C PRO A 453 -28.30 -9.05 49.82
N PRO A 454 -27.20 -8.83 50.56
CA PRO A 454 -27.23 -8.12 51.85
C PRO A 454 -26.35 -6.82 51.88
N PHE A 455 -26.32 -6.17 53.04
CA PHE A 455 -25.94 -4.77 53.31
C PHE A 455 -24.54 -4.57 53.97
N TRP A 456 -23.87 -3.44 53.65
CA TRP A 456 -23.02 -2.54 54.48
C TRP A 456 -21.88 -3.02 55.44
N ARG A 457 -20.78 -2.21 55.45
CA ARG A 457 -19.81 -1.92 56.56
C ARG A 457 -18.83 -3.06 56.98
N THR A 458 -17.64 -2.83 57.56
CA THR A 458 -16.92 -1.61 58.05
C THR A 458 -15.39 -1.83 58.10
N ALA A 459 -14.58 -0.75 57.94
CA ALA A 459 -13.21 -0.53 58.49
C ALA A 459 -12.06 -1.53 58.14
N SER A 460 -10.76 -1.20 58.10
CA SER A 460 -9.92 0.05 58.07
C SER A 460 -8.49 -0.36 57.58
N THR A 461 -7.32 0.31 57.72
CA THR A 461 -6.80 1.42 58.56
C THR A 461 -5.45 1.96 58.00
N GLY A 462 -5.16 3.26 58.16
CA GLY A 462 -3.78 3.83 58.16
C GLY A 462 -3.19 4.33 56.82
N TRP A 463 -2.26 5.32 56.75
CA TRP A 463 -2.03 6.55 57.56
C TRP A 463 -0.92 7.47 56.93
N TRP A 464 -1.24 8.73 56.56
CA TRP A 464 -0.34 9.91 56.29
C TRP A 464 0.74 9.83 55.17
N ARG A 465 1.38 10.91 54.65
CA ARG A 465 1.45 12.40 54.84
C ARG A 465 1.54 13.03 53.42
N GLU A 466 0.94 14.16 53.01
CA GLU A 466 0.95 15.58 53.49
C GLU A 466 2.36 16.24 53.46
N ARG A 467 2.66 17.14 52.50
CA ARG A 467 2.36 18.60 52.37
C ARG A 467 3.63 19.46 52.62
N PRO A 468 3.72 20.80 52.40
CA PRO A 468 2.69 21.83 52.18
C PRO A 468 1.71 21.60 51.02
#